data_AF-A0A958QBJ3-F1
#
_entry.id   AF-A0A958QBJ3-F1
#
_cell.length_a   1.000
_cell.length_b   1.000
_cell.length_c   1.000
_cell.angle_alpha   90.00
_cell.angle_beta   90.00
_cell.angle_gamma   90.00
#
_symmetry.space_group_name_H-M   'P 1'
#
loop_
_entity.id
_entity.type
_entity.pdbx_description
1 polymer ?
#
loop_
_entity_poly.entity_id
_entity_poly.type
_entity_poly.pdbx_seq_one_letter_code
_entity_poly.pdbx_strand_id
1 'polypeptide(L)'
;MEPSVEARFENTTVDEIAVAKRCAPTQQGLVRYQALEQLYRGKSKEEVARLNDRSVRTIERWIFLFRERGIDGLALKGSSFLDEFA
;
A
#
# COMPACT_ATOMS: atom_id res chain seq x y z
N MET A 1 -27.13 -5.53 -9.40
CA MET A 1 -26.15 -4.94 -10.32
C MET A 1 -24.99 -4.50 -9.45
N GLU A 2 -24.01 -5.39 -9.26
CA GLU A 2 -22.80 -5.08 -8.49
C GLU A 2 -22.07 -3.94 -9.23
N PRO A 3 -21.72 -2.82 -8.57
CA PRO A 3 -20.96 -1.77 -9.23
C PRO A 3 -19.60 -2.34 -9.68
N SER A 4 -19.19 -2.02 -10.90
CA SER A 4 -17.89 -2.41 -11.44
C SER A 4 -16.78 -1.96 -10.48
N VAL A 5 -15.83 -2.85 -10.22
CA VAL A 5 -14.67 -2.64 -9.31
C VAL A 5 -13.88 -1.37 -9.68
N GLU A 6 -14.01 -0.91 -10.91
CA GLU A 6 -13.39 0.30 -11.47
C GLU A 6 -13.89 1.61 -10.86
N ALA A 7 -15.13 1.66 -10.35
CA ALA A 7 -15.69 2.88 -9.74
C ALA A 7 -15.17 3.19 -8.32
N ARG A 8 -14.41 2.27 -7.69
CA ARG A 8 -13.86 2.48 -6.33
C ARG A 8 -12.60 3.35 -6.29
N PHE A 9 -12.04 3.71 -7.44
CA PHE A 9 -10.75 4.37 -7.55
C PHE A 9 -10.82 5.89 -7.80
N GLU A 10 -12.00 6.45 -8.06
CA GLU A 10 -12.07 7.77 -8.68
C GLU A 10 -11.92 8.98 -7.73
N ASN A 11 -11.92 8.84 -6.40
CA ASN A 11 -11.85 10.07 -5.57
C ASN A 11 -11.24 9.98 -4.16
N THR A 12 -10.57 8.89 -3.80
CA THR A 12 -10.16 8.72 -2.39
C THR A 12 -8.71 8.29 -2.20
N THR A 13 -8.01 7.73 -3.18
CA THR A 13 -6.79 6.99 -2.81
C THR A 13 -5.46 7.73 -2.95
N VAL A 14 -5.25 8.58 -3.96
CA VAL A 14 -3.94 9.25 -4.14
C VAL A 14 -3.74 10.39 -3.14
N ASP A 15 -4.78 11.19 -2.90
CA ASP A 15 -4.70 12.33 -1.98
C ASP A 15 -4.60 11.88 -0.53
N GLU A 16 -5.32 10.83 -0.13
CA GLU A 16 -5.19 10.24 1.20
C GLU A 16 -3.82 9.60 1.40
N ILE A 17 -3.26 8.92 0.39
CA ILE A 17 -1.87 8.41 0.44
C ILE A 17 -0.89 9.57 0.61
N ALA A 18 -1.10 10.70 -0.09
CA ALA A 18 -0.24 11.88 0.04
C ALA A 18 -0.31 12.50 1.46
N VAL A 19 -1.50 12.54 2.07
CA VAL A 19 -1.68 12.95 3.47
C VAL A 19 -1.00 11.97 4.42
N ALA A 20 -1.26 10.67 4.29
CA ALA A 20 -0.68 9.62 5.13
C ALA A 20 0.85 9.59 5.05
N LYS A 21 1.41 9.84 3.86
CA LYS A 21 2.85 9.99 3.62
C LYS A 21 3.45 11.17 4.41
N ARG A 22 2.79 12.33 4.43
CA ARG A 22 3.23 13.50 5.23
C ARG A 22 3.14 13.25 6.73
N CYS A 23 2.15 12.47 7.16
CA CYS A 23 1.92 12.15 8.56
C CYS A 23 2.59 10.84 9.02
N ALA A 24 3.39 10.20 8.16
CA ALA A 24 3.96 8.89 8.46
C ALA A 24 4.87 8.97 9.70
N PRO A 25 4.56 8.25 10.79
CA PRO A 25 5.33 8.34 12.03
C PRO A 25 6.69 7.61 11.93
N THR A 26 6.89 6.81 10.89
CA THR A 26 8.11 6.02 10.69
C THR A 26 8.54 6.03 9.23
N GLN A 27 9.85 5.90 9.01
CA GLN A 27 10.42 5.76 7.67
C GLN A 27 9.87 4.52 6.94
N GLN A 28 9.58 3.44 7.66
CA GLN A 28 8.97 2.24 7.06
C GLN A 28 7.53 2.49 6.58
N GLY A 29 6.73 3.23 7.35
CA GLY A 29 5.40 3.66 6.93
C GLY A 29 5.47 4.56 5.70
N LEU A 30 6.42 5.50 5.68
CA LEU A 30 6.65 6.37 4.53
C LEU A 30 6.92 5.57 3.24
N VAL A 31 7.80 4.58 3.30
CA VAL A 31 8.14 3.73 2.15
C VAL A 31 6.92 2.93 1.65
N ARG A 32 6.06 2.45 2.55
CA ARG A 32 4.83 1.75 2.17
C ARG A 32 3.87 2.66 1.41
N TYR A 33 3.67 3.88 1.90
CA TYR A 33 2.83 4.87 1.23
C TYR A 33 3.42 5.30 -0.12
N GLN A 34 4.75 5.50 -0.19
CA GLN A 34 5.45 5.81 -1.44
C GLN A 34 5.29 4.69 -2.48
N ALA A 35 5.40 3.43 -2.07
CA ALA A 35 5.23 2.31 -2.98
C ALA A 35 3.81 2.23 -3.57
N LEU A 36 2.78 2.50 -2.76
CA LEU A 36 1.40 2.55 -3.26
C LEU A 36 1.16 3.75 -4.16
N GLU A 37 1.66 4.94 -3.79
CA GLU A 37 1.58 6.13 -4.64
C GLU A 37 2.17 5.84 -6.04
N GLN A 38 3.31 5.13 -6.09
CA GLN A 38 3.95 4.75 -7.34
C GLN A 38 3.11 3.75 -8.16
N LEU A 39 2.46 2.78 -7.51
CA LEU A 39 1.52 1.86 -8.16
C LEU A 39 0.33 2.62 -8.74
N TYR A 40 -0.23 3.57 -8.00
CA TYR A 40 -1.33 4.43 -8.48
C TYR A 40 -0.93 5.32 -9.65
N ARG A 41 0.34 5.72 -9.72
CA ARG A 41 0.91 6.46 -10.87
C ARG A 41 1.20 5.56 -12.08
N GLY A 42 0.81 4.29 -12.05
CA GLY A 42 0.92 3.36 -13.17
C GLY A 42 2.24 2.61 -13.26
N LYS A 43 3.10 2.67 -12.24
CA LYS A 43 4.33 1.86 -12.21
C LYS A 43 4.02 0.38 -11.99
N SER A 44 4.78 -0.49 -12.62
CA SER A 44 4.64 -1.94 -12.39
C SER A 44 5.11 -2.32 -10.99
N LYS A 45 4.63 -3.47 -10.48
CA LYS A 45 5.05 -3.97 -9.15
C LYS A 45 6.56 -4.20 -9.09
N GLU A 46 7.17 -4.65 -10.19
CA GLU A 46 8.59 -4.92 -10.33
C GLU A 46 9.41 -3.63 -10.30
N GLU A 47 8.92 -2.56 -10.95
CA GLU A 47 9.55 -1.25 -10.89
C GLU A 47 9.47 -0.67 -9.47
N VAL A 48 8.30 -0.74 -8.84
CA VAL A 48 8.08 -0.28 -7.46
C VAL A 48 8.94 -1.05 -6.47
N ALA A 49 9.02 -2.38 -6.61
CA ALA A 49 9.89 -3.23 -5.81
C ALA A 49 11.35 -2.77 -5.88
N ARG A 50 11.86 -2.52 -7.10
CA ARG A 50 13.22 -2.04 -7.33
C ARG A 50 13.47 -0.65 -6.74
N LEU A 51 12.53 0.28 -6.91
CA LEU A 51 12.66 1.67 -6.45
C LEU A 51 12.65 1.80 -4.92
N ASN A 52 12.00 0.87 -4.23
CA ASN A 52 11.88 0.89 -2.78
C ASN A 52 12.76 -0.15 -2.07
N ASP A 53 13.64 -0.85 -2.82
CA ASP A 53 14.50 -1.93 -2.32
C ASP A 53 13.70 -3.02 -1.56
N ARG A 54 12.66 -3.53 -2.23
CA ARG A 54 11.77 -4.58 -1.68
C ARG A 54 11.53 -5.68 -2.69
N SER A 55 11.09 -6.82 -2.19
CA SER A 55 10.63 -7.92 -3.07
C SER A 55 9.25 -7.62 -3.64
N VAL A 56 8.94 -8.16 -4.82
CA VAL A 56 7.60 -8.08 -5.42
C VAL A 56 6.54 -8.65 -4.47
N ARG A 57 6.85 -9.76 -3.77
CA ARG A 57 5.98 -10.36 -2.74
C ARG A 57 5.63 -9.36 -1.62
N THR A 58 6.58 -8.53 -1.22
CA THR A 58 6.35 -7.48 -0.22
C THR A 58 5.39 -6.42 -0.75
N ILE A 59 5.54 -6.01 -2.01
CA ILE A 59 4.64 -5.05 -2.66
C ILE A 59 3.22 -5.62 -2.76
N GLU A 60 3.09 -6.88 -3.18
CA GLU A 60 1.79 -7.57 -3.24
C GLU A 60 1.11 -7.67 -1.88
N ARG A 61 1.88 -7.96 -0.83
CA ARG A 61 1.37 -7.96 0.54
C ARG A 61 0.84 -6.58 0.95
N TRP A 62 1.53 -5.50 0.60
CA TRP A 62 1.05 -4.14 0.90
C TRP A 62 -0.22 -3.80 0.14
N ILE A 63 -0.31 -4.19 -1.14
CA ILE A 63 -1.55 -4.05 -1.92
C ILE A 63 -2.70 -4.82 -1.24
N PHE A 64 -2.44 -6.05 -0.79
CA PHE A 64 -3.44 -6.87 -0.10
C PHE A 64 -3.92 -6.20 1.20
N LEU A 65 -3.00 -5.83 2.09
CA LEU A 65 -3.34 -5.16 3.36
C LEU A 65 -4.08 -3.84 3.15
N PHE A 66 -3.69 -3.08 2.13
CA PHE A 66 -4.38 -1.85 1.76
C PHE A 66 -5.80 -2.11 1.26
N ARG A 67 -6.00 -3.13 0.41
CA ARG A 67 -7.35 -3.51 -0.07
C ARG A 67 -8.26 -4.02 1.04
N GLU A 68 -7.69 -4.72 2.03
CA GLU A 68 -8.43 -5.31 3.13
C GLU A 68 -8.78 -4.28 4.23
N ARG A 69 -7.85 -3.38 4.55
CA ARG A 69 -7.91 -2.53 5.77
C ARG A 69 -7.70 -1.04 5.51
N GLY A 70 -7.63 -0.62 4.25
CA GLY A 70 -7.35 0.77 3.88
C GLY A 70 -5.94 1.23 4.28
N ILE A 71 -5.77 2.54 4.46
CA ILE A 71 -4.48 3.16 4.81
C ILE A 71 -3.94 2.65 6.14
N ASP A 72 -4.80 2.43 7.13
CA ASP A 72 -4.39 1.97 8.46
C ASP A 72 -3.77 0.57 8.41
N GLY A 73 -4.19 -0.27 7.46
CA GLY A 73 -3.58 -1.58 7.18
C GLY A 73 -2.10 -1.53 6.87
N LEU A 74 -1.60 -0.39 6.38
CA LEU A 74 -0.19 -0.18 6.03
C LEU A 74 0.62 0.43 7.16
N ALA A 75 -0.03 1.11 8.11
CA ALA A 75 0.63 1.72 9.26
C ALA A 75 1.05 0.67 10.30
N LEU A 76 0.42 -0.51 10.31
CA LEU A 76 0.67 -1.55 11.31
C LEU A 76 2.12 -2.06 11.23
N LYS A 77 2.83 -1.89 12.35
CA LYS A 77 4.17 -2.45 12.58
C LYS A 77 4.04 -3.97 12.53
N GLY A 78 4.83 -4.63 11.69
CA GLY A 78 4.81 -6.09 11.63
C GLY A 78 5.24 -6.66 12.98
N SER A 79 4.37 -7.43 13.63
CA SER A 79 4.76 -8.60 14.44
C SER A 79 3.61 -9.47 14.96
N SER A 80 2.32 -9.08 14.92
CA SER A 80 1.26 -9.91 15.54
C SER A 80 0.44 -10.76 14.59
N PHE A 81 0.46 -10.50 13.28
CA PHE A 81 -0.22 -11.34 12.27
C PHE A 81 0.74 -12.34 11.59
N LEU A 82 2.00 -12.42 12.05
CA LEU A 82 3.04 -13.25 11.44
C LEU A 82 3.12 -14.67 12.03
N ASP A 83 2.42 -14.94 13.13
CA ASP A 83 2.46 -16.26 13.78
C ASP A 83 1.39 -17.24 13.25
N GLU A 84 0.45 -16.79 12.42
CA GLU A 84 -0.69 -17.61 11.98
C GLU A 84 -0.54 -18.18 10.55
N PHE A 85 0.48 -17.75 9.81
CA PHE A 85 0.71 -18.16 8.42
C PHE A 85 2.17 -18.51 8.10
N ALA A 86 2.97 -18.86 9.11
CA ALA A 86 4.31 -19.43 8.99
C ALA A 86 4.25 -20.95 9.23
#